data_AF-A0A6P8FYI4-F1
#
_entry.id   AF-A0A6P8FYI4-F1
#
_cell.length_a   1.000
_cell.length_b   1.000
_cell.length_c   1.000
_cell.angle_alpha   90.00
_cell.angle_beta   90.00
_cell.angle_gamma   90.00
#
_symmetry.space_group_name_H-M   'P 1'
#
loop_
_entity.id
_entity.type
_entity.pdbx_description
1 polymer ?
#
loop_
_entity_poly.entity_id
_entity_poly.type
_entity_poly.pdbx_seq_one_letter_code
_entity_poly.pdbx_strand_id
1 'polypeptide(L)'
;MLKTRQCLLGIRSFLGVASRIWGFILYILRKHLRTIIQYQTVRYDILPLSPVSRNRLNAVKRKILVLDLDETLIHSHHDGVLRPTVRPGTPPDFILKVVIDKHPVRFFVHKRPHVDFFLEVVSQWYELVVFTASMEIYGSAVSDKLDNNKGILRRRYYRQHCTLDLGSYIKDLSVVHNDLSSIVILDNSPGAYRSHPD
;
A
#
# COMPACT_ATOMS: atom_id res chain seq x y z
N MET A 1 -53.74 -41.85 17.48
CA MET A 1 -53.66 -40.61 16.65
C MET A 1 -52.74 -39.51 17.25
N LEU A 2 -52.60 -39.38 18.58
CA LEU A 2 -51.72 -38.34 19.19
C LEU A 2 -50.20 -38.58 19.00
N LYS A 3 -49.72 -39.82 19.13
CA LYS A 3 -48.27 -40.16 18.99
C LYS A 3 -47.69 -39.76 17.63
N THR A 4 -48.44 -39.97 16.55
CA THR A 4 -48.03 -39.63 15.19
C THR A 4 -47.93 -38.13 14.98
N ARG A 5 -48.83 -37.34 15.59
CA ARG A 5 -48.78 -35.86 15.56
C ARG A 5 -47.60 -35.31 16.35
N GLN A 6 -47.32 -35.84 17.54
CA GLN A 6 -46.14 -35.43 18.35
C GLN A 6 -44.81 -35.74 17.63
N CYS A 7 -44.71 -36.88 16.96
CA CYS A 7 -43.52 -37.24 16.17
C CYS A 7 -43.32 -36.29 14.96
N LEU A 8 -44.40 -35.95 14.25
CA LEU A 8 -44.35 -34.99 13.14
C LEU A 8 -43.94 -33.57 13.59
N LEU A 9 -44.41 -33.14 14.77
CA LEU A 9 -44.01 -31.88 15.40
C LEU A 9 -42.52 -31.87 15.78
N GLY A 10 -41.99 -32.99 16.27
CA GLY A 10 -40.56 -33.15 16.57
C GLY A 10 -39.67 -33.12 15.33
N ILE A 11 -40.10 -33.74 14.21
CA ILE A 11 -39.38 -33.68 12.93
C ILE A 11 -39.40 -32.26 12.37
N ARG A 12 -40.54 -31.55 12.43
CA ARG A 12 -40.65 -30.15 12.00
C ARG A 12 -39.78 -29.21 12.85
N SER A 13 -39.74 -29.41 14.16
CA SER A 13 -38.87 -28.60 15.03
C SER A 13 -37.40 -28.88 14.76
N PHE A 14 -37.01 -30.15 14.58
CA PHE A 14 -35.65 -30.55 14.22
C PHE A 14 -35.21 -29.96 12.88
N LEU A 15 -36.04 -30.05 11.83
CA LEU A 15 -35.76 -29.43 10.54
C LEU A 15 -35.65 -27.90 10.63
N GLY A 16 -36.48 -27.27 11.47
CA GLY A 16 -36.39 -25.83 11.74
C GLY A 16 -35.09 -25.42 12.44
N VAL A 17 -34.66 -26.18 13.45
CA VAL A 17 -33.38 -25.95 14.16
C VAL A 17 -32.20 -26.22 13.23
N ALA A 18 -32.22 -27.31 12.47
CA ALA A 18 -31.17 -27.66 11.50
C ALA A 18 -31.05 -26.58 10.42
N SER A 19 -32.16 -26.04 9.91
CA SER A 19 -32.16 -24.93 8.95
C SER A 19 -31.51 -23.66 9.52
N ARG A 20 -31.78 -23.33 10.80
CA ARG A 20 -31.14 -22.19 11.47
C ARG A 20 -29.63 -22.40 11.68
N ILE A 21 -29.22 -23.60 12.10
CA ILE A 21 -27.79 -23.96 12.25
C ILE A 21 -27.09 -23.88 10.89
N TRP A 22 -27.71 -24.43 9.84
CA TRP A 22 -27.18 -24.36 8.48
C TRP A 22 -27.06 -22.93 7.98
N GLY A 23 -28.08 -22.09 8.23
CA GLY A 23 -28.04 -20.66 7.92
C GLY A 23 -26.90 -19.93 8.65
N PHE A 24 -26.65 -20.26 9.92
CA PHE A 24 -25.55 -19.70 10.69
C PHE A 24 -24.18 -20.15 10.14
N ILE A 25 -24.01 -21.44 9.81
CA ILE A 25 -22.79 -21.97 9.19
C ILE A 25 -22.53 -21.28 7.84
N LEU A 26 -23.55 -21.15 6.99
CA LEU A 26 -23.43 -20.45 5.70
C LEU A 26 -23.09 -18.97 5.88
N TYR A 27 -23.62 -18.31 6.91
CA TYR A 27 -23.27 -16.93 7.25
C TYR A 27 -21.78 -16.81 7.62
N ILE A 28 -21.29 -17.68 8.51
CA ILE A 28 -19.88 -17.72 8.91
C ILE A 28 -18.99 -18.00 7.70
N LEU A 29 -19.31 -19.00 6.88
CA LEU A 29 -18.58 -19.31 5.64
C LEU A 29 -18.57 -18.12 4.67
N ARG A 30 -19.72 -17.48 4.42
CA ARG A 30 -19.79 -16.28 3.56
C ARG A 30 -18.95 -15.13 4.12
N LYS A 31 -18.94 -14.95 5.44
CA LYS A 31 -18.12 -13.93 6.10
C LYS A 31 -16.63 -14.23 5.89
N HIS A 32 -16.19 -15.46 6.13
CA HIS A 32 -14.80 -15.86 5.89
C HIS A 32 -14.41 -15.77 4.40
N LEU A 33 -15.28 -16.20 3.49
CA LEU A 33 -15.04 -16.09 2.04
C LEU A 33 -14.92 -14.64 1.58
N ARG A 34 -15.77 -13.72 2.07
CA ARG A 34 -15.63 -12.29 1.76
C ARG A 34 -14.30 -11.74 2.25
N THR A 35 -13.88 -12.13 3.45
CA THR A 35 -12.56 -11.76 3.98
C THR A 35 -11.45 -12.28 3.07
N ILE A 36 -11.49 -13.56 2.68
CA ILE A 36 -10.50 -14.18 1.79
C ILE A 36 -10.46 -13.47 0.42
N ILE A 37 -11.63 -13.16 -0.16
CA ILE A 37 -11.72 -12.45 -1.45
C ILE A 37 -11.18 -11.03 -1.34
N GLN A 38 -11.48 -10.32 -0.24
CA GLN A 38 -11.00 -8.95 -0.02
C GLN A 38 -9.47 -8.90 0.17
N TYR A 39 -8.89 -9.92 0.79
CA TYR A 39 -7.44 -10.05 0.98
C TYR A 39 -6.76 -10.91 -0.10
N GLN A 40 -7.50 -11.37 -1.12
CA GLN A 40 -6.88 -12.02 -2.26
C GLN A 40 -6.12 -10.95 -3.01
N THR A 41 -4.80 -11.08 -3.03
CA THR A 41 -3.96 -10.31 -3.93
C THR A 41 -4.44 -10.59 -5.35
N VAL A 42 -4.98 -9.58 -6.04
CA VAL A 42 -5.12 -9.58 -7.51
C VAL A 42 -3.81 -10.13 -8.06
N ARG A 43 -3.87 -11.33 -8.64
CA ARG A 43 -2.74 -11.91 -9.33
C ARG A 43 -2.73 -11.27 -10.71
N TYR A 44 -1.76 -10.42 -10.91
CA TYR A 44 -1.44 -9.93 -12.24
C TYR A 44 -0.48 -10.94 -12.85
N ASP A 45 -0.83 -11.45 -14.03
CA ASP A 45 0.11 -12.26 -14.79
C ASP A 45 1.31 -11.39 -15.16
N ILE A 46 2.52 -11.87 -14.84
CA ILE A 46 3.74 -11.22 -15.28
C ILE A 46 3.84 -11.47 -16.78
N LEU A 47 3.32 -10.54 -17.57
CA LEU A 47 3.43 -10.57 -19.02
C LEU A 47 4.87 -10.19 -19.38
N PRO A 48 5.68 -11.13 -19.91
CA PRO A 48 7.03 -10.78 -20.31
C PRO A 48 6.97 -9.75 -21.44
N LEU A 49 7.93 -8.82 -21.44
CA LEU A 49 8.10 -7.89 -22.55
C LEU A 49 8.26 -8.68 -23.86
N SER A 50 7.53 -8.24 -24.90
CA SER A 50 7.75 -8.75 -26.25
C SER A 50 9.21 -8.52 -26.67
N PRO A 51 9.79 -9.34 -27.57
CA PRO A 51 11.14 -9.12 -28.07
C PRO A 51 11.35 -7.70 -28.62
N VAL A 52 10.32 -7.15 -29.29
CA VAL A 52 10.33 -5.77 -29.83
C VAL A 52 10.39 -4.75 -28.70
N SER A 53 9.53 -4.87 -27.68
CA SER A 53 9.52 -3.96 -26.53
C SER A 53 10.84 -4.01 -25.76
N ARG A 54 11.40 -5.20 -25.58
CA ARG A 54 12.70 -5.40 -24.91
C ARG A 54 13.82 -4.73 -25.70
N ASN A 55 13.88 -4.92 -27.02
CA ASN A 55 14.90 -4.28 -27.87
C ASN A 55 14.76 -2.75 -27.84
N ARG A 56 13.53 -2.22 -27.90
CA ARG A 56 13.29 -0.77 -27.78
C ARG A 56 13.72 -0.22 -26.42
N LEU A 57 13.41 -0.91 -25.33
CA LEU A 57 13.84 -0.53 -23.98
C LEU A 57 15.36 -0.60 -23.80
N ASN A 58 16.02 -1.58 -24.44
CA ASN A 58 17.49 -1.67 -24.42
C ASN A 58 18.16 -0.57 -25.25
N ALA A 59 17.48 -0.03 -26.26
CA ALA A 59 17.99 1.04 -27.10
C ALA A 59 17.86 2.44 -26.47
N VAL A 60 17.07 2.59 -25.40
CA VAL A 60 16.85 3.86 -24.71
C VAL A 60 17.35 3.79 -23.27
N LYS A 61 17.76 4.92 -22.71
CA LYS A 61 18.11 5.00 -21.29
C LYS A 61 16.85 4.77 -20.43
N ARG A 62 17.00 4.05 -19.33
CA ARG A 62 15.92 3.90 -18.34
C ARG A 62 15.56 5.26 -17.76
N LYS A 63 14.26 5.54 -17.69
CA LYS A 63 13.71 6.73 -17.02
C LYS A 63 13.73 6.53 -15.50
N ILE A 64 13.63 7.63 -14.77
CA ILE A 64 13.60 7.68 -13.31
C ILE A 64 12.14 7.84 -12.88
N LEU A 65 11.66 6.96 -12.00
CA LEU A 65 10.35 7.08 -11.36
C LEU A 65 10.56 7.54 -9.92
N VAL A 66 10.21 8.79 -9.66
CA VAL A 66 10.22 9.40 -8.32
C VAL A 66 8.91 9.05 -7.62
N LEU A 67 9.01 8.44 -6.45
CA LEU A 67 7.89 7.91 -5.68
C LEU A 67 7.79 8.62 -4.33
N ASP A 68 6.61 9.18 -4.05
CA ASP A 68 6.26 9.58 -2.69
C ASP A 68 5.86 8.37 -1.81
N LEU A 69 5.82 8.56 -0.49
CA LEU A 69 5.51 7.48 0.48
C LEU A 69 4.10 7.60 1.05
N ASP A 70 3.86 8.58 1.92
CA ASP A 70 2.63 8.71 2.69
C ASP A 70 1.46 9.13 1.80
N GLU A 71 0.32 8.43 1.91
CA GLU A 71 -0.85 8.56 1.03
C GLU A 71 -0.60 8.22 -0.46
N THR A 72 0.61 7.78 -0.81
CA THR A 72 0.99 7.33 -2.16
C THR A 72 1.25 5.83 -2.21
N LEU A 73 2.24 5.32 -1.48
CA LEU A 73 2.60 3.90 -1.39
C LEU A 73 2.14 3.25 -0.08
N ILE A 74 2.00 4.05 0.98
CA ILE A 74 1.61 3.61 2.31
C ILE A 74 0.66 4.63 2.96
N HIS A 75 0.01 4.23 4.04
CA HIS A 75 -0.68 5.10 4.97
C HIS A 75 -0.17 4.83 6.39
N SER A 76 0.11 5.86 7.17
CA SER A 76 0.61 5.69 8.55
C SER A 76 -0.09 6.60 9.55
N HIS A 77 -0.14 6.16 10.80
CA HIS A 77 -0.51 7.00 11.93
C HIS A 77 0.38 6.66 13.13
N HIS A 78 0.49 7.58 14.08
CA HIS A 78 1.28 7.40 15.30
C HIS A 78 0.40 7.35 16.55
N ASP A 79 0.97 6.85 17.64
CA ASP A 79 0.30 6.75 18.95
C ASP A 79 -0.43 8.07 19.30
N GLY A 80 -1.69 7.96 19.71
CA GLY A 80 -2.50 9.10 20.17
C GLY A 80 -3.28 9.84 19.08
N VAL A 81 -3.08 9.55 17.79
CA VAL A 81 -3.85 10.14 16.69
C VAL A 81 -4.74 9.08 16.04
N LEU A 82 -6.01 9.07 16.42
CA LEU A 82 -7.04 8.31 15.71
C LEU A 82 -7.25 8.96 14.34
N ARG A 83 -6.95 8.24 13.25
CA ARG A 83 -7.36 8.64 11.90
C ARG A 83 -8.49 7.74 11.40
N PRO A 84 -9.64 8.31 11.00
CA PRO A 84 -10.84 7.54 10.63
C PRO A 84 -10.72 6.83 9.27
N THR A 85 -9.64 7.05 8.52
CA THR A 85 -9.42 6.51 7.18
C THR A 85 -9.14 5.01 7.17
N VAL A 86 -8.65 4.45 8.28
CA VAL A 86 -8.48 3.00 8.46
C VAL A 86 -9.65 2.46 9.26
N ARG A 87 -10.26 1.37 8.78
CA ARG A 87 -11.36 0.73 9.51
C ARG A 87 -10.87 0.32 10.91
N PRO A 88 -11.61 0.64 11.98
CA PRO A 88 -11.23 0.24 13.32
C PRO A 88 -10.98 -1.27 13.39
N GLY A 89 -9.82 -1.66 13.92
CA GLY A 89 -9.42 -3.07 14.04
C GLY A 89 -8.68 -3.65 12.82
N THR A 90 -8.44 -2.90 11.75
CA THR A 90 -7.50 -3.33 10.71
C THR A 90 -6.08 -3.34 11.30
N PRO A 91 -5.37 -4.49 11.29
CA PRO A 91 -4.01 -4.54 11.78
C PRO A 91 -3.05 -3.84 10.81
N PRO A 92 -1.99 -3.20 11.32
CA PRO A 92 -0.93 -2.66 10.46
C PRO A 92 -0.13 -3.79 9.79
N ASP A 93 0.41 -3.51 8.60
CA ASP A 93 1.34 -4.43 7.93
C ASP A 93 2.69 -4.49 8.66
N PHE A 94 3.13 -3.35 9.20
CA PHE A 94 4.30 -3.29 10.08
C PHE A 94 4.25 -2.08 11.01
N ILE A 95 4.98 -2.18 12.12
CA ILE A 95 5.11 -1.11 13.12
C ILE A 95 6.57 -0.64 13.10
N LEU A 96 6.75 0.67 12.92
CA LEU A 96 8.05 1.31 13.05
C LEU A 96 8.18 1.95 14.43
N LYS A 97 9.34 1.80 15.06
CA LYS A 97 9.69 2.47 16.31
C LYS A 97 10.88 3.38 16.01
N VAL A 98 10.66 4.69 16.08
CA VAL A 98 11.69 5.70 15.82
C VAL A 98 11.77 6.66 17.00
N VAL A 99 12.93 7.25 17.23
CA VAL A 99 13.12 8.22 18.32
C VAL A 99 13.20 9.62 17.71
N ILE A 100 12.19 10.44 17.95
CA ILE A 100 12.11 11.83 17.48
C ILE A 100 12.31 12.72 18.70
N ASP A 101 13.32 13.59 18.66
CA ASP A 101 13.64 14.52 19.77
C ASP A 101 13.69 13.83 21.14
N LYS A 102 14.37 12.67 21.21
CA LYS A 102 14.50 11.79 22.39
C LYS A 102 13.22 11.10 22.86
N HIS A 103 12.10 11.26 22.16
CA HIS A 103 10.85 10.59 22.46
C HIS A 103 10.62 9.42 21.51
N PRO A 104 10.39 8.19 22.02
CA PRO A 104 10.05 7.06 21.17
C PRO A 104 8.63 7.23 20.62
N VAL A 105 8.51 7.18 19.29
CA VAL A 105 7.24 7.26 18.57
C VAL A 105 7.04 5.96 17.80
N ARG A 106 5.85 5.38 17.92
CA ARG A 106 5.44 4.22 17.11
C ARG A 106 4.57 4.67 15.96
N PHE A 107 4.91 4.22 14.76
CA PHE A 107 4.10 4.39 13.56
C PHE A 107 3.50 3.06 13.14
N PHE A 108 2.17 3.04 13.00
CA PHE A 108 1.41 1.92 12.49
C PHE A 108 1.21 2.10 10.99
N VAL A 109 1.91 1.30 10.19
CA VAL A 109 1.98 1.50 8.74
C VAL A 109 1.13 0.45 8.04
N HIS A 110 0.30 0.94 7.11
CA HIS A 110 -0.53 0.16 6.22
C HIS A 110 -0.02 0.33 4.81
N LYS A 111 0.24 -0.77 4.13
CA LYS A 111 0.69 -0.77 2.74
C LYS A 111 -0.50 -0.50 1.84
N ARG A 112 -0.28 0.31 0.79
CA ARG A 112 -1.27 0.39 -0.27
C ARG A 112 -1.42 -1.01 -0.88
N PRO A 113 -2.66 -1.50 -1.11
CA PRO A 113 -2.85 -2.80 -1.74
C PRO A 113 -2.02 -2.93 -3.01
N HIS A 114 -1.33 -4.07 -3.15
CA HIS A 114 -0.44 -4.40 -4.28
C HIS A 114 0.85 -3.59 -4.39
N VAL A 115 1.25 -2.81 -3.38
CA VAL A 115 2.49 -2.00 -3.45
C VAL A 115 3.75 -2.84 -3.72
N ASP A 116 3.85 -4.06 -3.15
CA ASP A 116 5.02 -4.92 -3.39
C ASP A 116 5.11 -5.36 -4.86
N PHE A 117 3.97 -5.76 -5.41
CA PHE A 117 3.87 -6.17 -6.81
C PHE A 117 4.14 -4.99 -7.74
N PHE A 118 3.59 -3.82 -7.42
CA PHE A 118 3.86 -2.58 -8.13
C PHE A 118 5.37 -2.29 -8.18
N LEU A 119 6.05 -2.28 -7.03
CA LEU A 119 7.49 -2.02 -6.95
C LEU A 119 8.32 -3.08 -7.70
N GLU A 120 7.92 -4.35 -7.62
CA GLU A 120 8.56 -5.45 -8.35
C GLU A 120 8.46 -5.28 -9.88
N VAL A 121 7.33 -4.81 -10.39
CA VAL A 121 7.13 -4.60 -11.83
C VAL A 121 7.84 -3.34 -12.30
N VAL A 122 7.61 -2.20 -11.67
CA VAL A 122 8.13 -0.91 -12.15
C VAL A 122 9.65 -0.80 -11.99
N SER A 123 10.25 -1.50 -11.01
CA SER A 123 11.71 -1.58 -10.86
C SER A 123 12.42 -2.34 -11.98
N GLN A 124 11.69 -3.00 -12.90
CA GLN A 124 12.26 -3.58 -14.13
C GLN A 124 12.39 -2.54 -15.24
N TRP A 125 11.60 -1.48 -15.20
CA TRP A 125 11.50 -0.48 -16.28
C TRP A 125 12.17 0.83 -15.90
N TYR A 126 12.00 1.27 -14.64
CA TYR A 126 12.47 2.55 -14.13
C TYR A 126 13.55 2.39 -13.09
N GLU A 127 14.46 3.35 -13.01
CA GLU A 127 15.24 3.56 -11.80
C GLU A 127 14.34 4.22 -10.75
N LEU A 128 14.19 3.60 -9.58
CA LEU A 128 13.27 4.10 -8.56
C LEU A 128 14.00 5.02 -7.59
N VAL A 129 13.38 6.17 -7.31
CA VAL A 129 13.86 7.16 -6.36
C VAL A 129 12.75 7.45 -5.37
N VAL A 130 13.03 7.36 -4.07
CA VAL A 130 12.09 7.84 -3.06
C VAL A 130 12.30 9.35 -2.91
N PHE A 131 11.25 10.14 -3.02
CA PHE A 131 11.28 11.55 -2.63
C PHE A 131 10.03 11.83 -1.82
N THR A 132 10.18 12.06 -0.51
CA THR A 132 9.06 12.27 0.41
C THR A 132 9.23 13.55 1.22
N ALA A 133 8.10 14.20 1.56
CA ALA A 133 8.07 15.33 2.48
C ALA A 133 8.17 14.91 3.96
N SER A 134 8.40 13.62 4.25
CA SER A 134 8.56 13.09 5.61
C SER A 134 10.00 13.17 6.12
N MET A 135 10.17 13.13 7.45
CA MET A 135 11.50 13.13 8.09
C MET A 135 12.28 11.89 7.68
N GLU A 136 13.60 12.04 7.49
CA GLU A 136 14.49 10.95 7.11
C GLU A 136 14.42 9.75 8.06
N ILE A 137 14.37 9.97 9.37
CA ILE A 137 14.33 8.87 10.35
C ILE A 137 13.12 7.95 10.16
N TYR A 138 11.99 8.50 9.70
CA TYR A 138 10.79 7.74 9.39
C TYR A 138 10.81 7.22 7.95
N GLY A 139 11.09 8.09 6.98
CA GLY A 139 11.04 7.76 5.56
C GLY A 139 12.05 6.68 5.16
N SER A 140 13.26 6.71 5.75
CA SER A 140 14.27 5.66 5.55
C SER A 140 13.79 4.31 6.06
N ALA A 141 13.24 4.26 7.28
CA ALA A 141 12.72 3.04 7.88
C ALA A 141 11.53 2.45 7.10
N VAL A 142 10.62 3.28 6.58
CA VAL A 142 9.55 2.84 5.66
C VAL A 142 10.16 2.28 4.37
N SER A 143 11.10 3.01 3.76
CA SER A 143 11.72 2.62 2.50
C SER A 143 12.45 1.28 2.63
N ASP A 144 13.11 1.01 3.75
CA ASP A 144 13.77 -0.27 4.02
C ASP A 144 12.77 -1.43 4.12
N LYS A 145 11.61 -1.19 4.74
CA LYS A 145 10.53 -2.20 4.81
C LYS A 145 9.92 -2.49 3.45
N LEU A 146 9.77 -1.48 2.59
CA LEU A 146 9.27 -1.65 1.23
C LEU A 146 10.30 -2.28 0.28
N ASP A 147 11.57 -1.89 0.41
CA ASP A 147 12.67 -2.42 -0.39
C ASP A 147 12.92 -3.90 -0.11
N ASN A 148 12.78 -4.32 1.16
CA ASN A 148 12.97 -5.70 1.60
C ASN A 148 14.30 -6.32 1.11
N ASN A 149 15.38 -5.55 1.21
CA ASN A 149 16.74 -5.90 0.77
C ASN A 149 16.89 -6.18 -0.75
N LYS A 150 15.93 -5.78 -1.59
CA LYS A 150 16.04 -5.89 -3.06
C LYS A 150 17.01 -4.85 -3.64
N GLY A 151 17.27 -3.76 -2.91
CA GLY A 151 18.15 -2.68 -3.32
C GLY A 151 17.61 -1.89 -4.51
N ILE A 152 16.29 -1.79 -4.66
CA ILE A 152 15.59 -1.05 -5.72
C ILE A 152 15.31 0.40 -5.29
N LEU A 153 15.23 0.70 -4.00
CA LEU A 153 15.00 2.05 -3.44
C LEU A 153 16.28 2.64 -2.83
N ARG A 154 17.40 2.67 -3.54
CA ARG A 154 18.69 3.15 -2.97
C ARG A 154 18.80 4.66 -2.86
N ARG A 155 18.26 5.38 -3.85
CA ARG A 155 18.29 6.84 -3.92
C ARG A 155 17.06 7.40 -3.23
N ARG A 156 17.27 8.23 -2.21
CA ARG A 156 16.21 8.70 -1.32
C ARG A 156 16.41 10.16 -0.96
N TYR A 157 15.34 10.92 -1.03
CA TYR A 157 15.26 12.33 -0.68
C TYR A 157 14.11 12.51 0.31
N TYR A 158 14.40 13.21 1.39
CA TYR A 158 13.50 13.45 2.51
C TYR A 158 13.17 14.93 2.67
N ARG A 159 12.40 15.29 3.70
CA ARG A 159 11.96 16.65 4.00
C ARG A 159 13.05 17.71 3.90
N GLN A 160 14.27 17.44 4.36
CA GLN A 160 15.37 18.42 4.30
C GLN A 160 15.81 18.78 2.87
N HIS A 161 15.42 17.99 1.87
CA HIS A 161 15.69 18.25 0.45
C HIS A 161 14.50 18.94 -0.24
N CYS A 162 13.37 19.11 0.45
CA CYS A 162 12.24 19.88 -0.06
C CYS A 162 12.45 21.37 0.19
N THR A 163 11.87 22.20 -0.67
CA THR A 163 11.73 23.64 -0.40
C THR A 163 10.38 23.89 0.25
N LEU A 164 10.35 24.54 1.42
CA LEU A 164 9.11 24.94 2.07
C LEU A 164 8.62 26.26 1.46
N ASP A 165 7.49 26.21 0.77
CA ASP A 165 6.87 27.38 0.15
C ASP A 165 5.35 27.37 0.37
N LEU A 166 4.81 28.50 0.84
CA LEU A 166 3.38 28.68 1.17
C LEU A 166 2.78 27.52 1.99
N GLY A 167 3.56 27.00 2.96
CA GLY A 167 3.14 25.89 3.83
C GLY A 167 3.12 24.51 3.15
N SER A 168 3.61 24.40 1.91
CA SER A 168 3.76 23.15 1.17
C SER A 168 5.23 22.79 0.99
N TYR A 169 5.55 21.51 1.05
CA TYR A 169 6.89 21.03 0.71
C TYR A 169 6.96 20.74 -0.79
N ILE A 170 7.71 21.56 -1.52
CA ILE A 170 7.97 21.41 -2.95
C ILE A 170 9.19 20.51 -3.16
N LYS A 171 9.06 19.56 -4.09
CA LYS A 171 10.11 18.64 -4.50
C LYS A 171 10.74 19.15 -5.79
N ASP A 172 11.93 19.72 -5.69
CA ASP A 172 12.69 20.11 -6.87
C ASP A 172 13.28 18.87 -7.54
N LEU A 173 12.78 18.51 -8.72
CA LEU A 173 13.22 17.31 -9.45
C LEU A 173 14.61 17.47 -10.07
N SER A 174 15.12 18.70 -10.20
CA SER A 174 16.47 18.96 -10.74
C SER A 174 17.56 18.36 -9.84
N VAL A 175 17.30 18.21 -8.54
CA VAL A 175 18.21 17.56 -7.58
C VAL A 175 18.31 16.04 -7.80
N VAL A 176 17.34 15.47 -8.51
CA VAL A 176 17.30 14.04 -8.85
C VAL A 176 18.05 13.81 -10.15
N HIS A 177 17.81 14.60 -11.20
CA HIS A 177 18.53 14.48 -12.46
C HIS A 177 18.39 15.76 -13.29
N ASN A 178 19.45 16.13 -14.02
CA ASN A 178 19.49 17.36 -14.82
C ASN A 178 18.53 17.32 -16.03
N ASP A 179 18.35 16.15 -16.64
CA ASP A 179 17.38 15.95 -17.73
C ASP A 179 16.03 15.56 -17.13
N LEU A 180 15.15 16.55 -16.95
CA LEU A 180 13.80 16.38 -16.40
C LEU A 180 12.89 15.55 -17.30
N SER A 181 13.14 15.53 -18.62
CA SER A 181 12.37 14.69 -19.55
C SER A 181 12.54 13.19 -19.27
N SER A 182 13.58 12.82 -18.51
CA SER A 182 13.84 11.45 -18.06
C SER A 182 13.13 11.08 -16.76
N ILE A 183 12.48 12.02 -16.07
CA ILE A 183 11.85 11.83 -14.76
C ILE A 183 10.34 11.74 -14.91
N VAL A 184 9.73 10.87 -14.11
CA VAL A 184 8.28 10.85 -13.84
C VAL A 184 8.11 10.86 -12.33
N ILE A 185 7.25 11.73 -11.80
CA ILE A 185 6.90 11.76 -10.37
C ILE A 185 5.51 11.18 -10.13
N LEU A 186 5.37 10.39 -9.08
CA LEU A 186 4.09 9.91 -8.56
C LEU A 186 3.91 10.39 -7.12
N ASP A 187 2.95 11.28 -6.93
CA ASP A 187 2.67 11.95 -5.65
C ASP A 187 1.17 12.30 -5.56
N ASN A 188 0.57 12.18 -4.38
CA ASN A 188 -0.83 12.53 -4.16
C ASN A 188 -1.06 14.03 -3.93
N SER A 189 0.00 14.81 -3.69
CA SER A 189 -0.06 16.24 -3.37
C SER A 189 0.35 17.11 -4.56
N PRO A 190 -0.57 17.89 -5.16
CA PRO A 190 -0.23 18.83 -6.24
C PRO A 190 0.80 19.89 -5.87
N GLY A 191 0.90 20.24 -4.57
CA GLY A 191 1.93 21.17 -4.10
C GLY A 191 3.35 20.62 -4.24
N ALA A 192 3.53 19.30 -4.22
CA ALA A 192 4.84 18.66 -4.24
C ALA A 192 5.54 18.82 -5.60
N TYR A 193 4.81 18.76 -6.71
CA TYR A 193 5.34 18.88 -8.07
C TYR A 193 4.98 20.22 -8.73
N ARG A 194 4.62 21.24 -7.95
CA ARG A 194 4.21 22.56 -8.49
C ARG A 194 5.25 23.20 -9.41
N SER A 195 6.54 22.98 -9.15
CA SER A 195 7.64 23.50 -9.98
C SER A 195 7.83 22.74 -11.30
N HIS A 196 7.20 21.58 -11.45
CA HIS A 196 7.36 20.67 -12.59
C HIS A 196 6.00 20.03 -12.95
N PRO A 197 5.04 20.81 -13.49
CA PRO A 197 3.68 20.32 -13.74
C PRO A 197 3.55 19.41 -14.98
N ASP A 198 4.55 19.41 -15.88
CA ASP A 198 4.61 18.61 -17.12
C ASP A 198 5.47 17.35 -16.95
#